data_AF-A0A9X2MGQ8-F1
#
_entry.id   AF-A0A9X2MGQ8-F1
#
_cell.length_a   1.000
_cell.length_b   1.000
_cell.length_c   1.000
_cell.angle_alpha   90.00
_cell.angle_beta   90.00
_cell.angle_gamma   90.00
#
_symmetry.space_group_name_H-M   'P 1'
#
loop_
_entity.id
_entity.type
_entity.pdbx_description
1 polymer ?
#
loop_
_entity_poly.entity_id
_entity_poly.type
_entity_poly.pdbx_seq_one_letter_code
_entity_poly.pdbx_strand_id
1 'polypeptide(L)'
;MEDGNYKIYDLNNLLRTIKSISKAKNFKSISEIIFNFIESLIKYDMAVIYNIDWKRKELEVVSCRGSDIDKLKRRVHIRFGEGAVGWVAEKKKVLLIDDVFKTEKIQVRQFLNYI
;
A
#
# COMPACT_ATOMS: atom_id res chain seq x y z
N MET A 1 12.43 27.14 -5.92
CA MET A 1 12.76 26.88 -4.51
C MET A 1 13.87 25.85 -4.52
N GLU A 2 15.04 26.16 -3.95
CA GLU A 2 16.28 25.38 -4.11
C GLU A 2 16.17 23.94 -3.59
N ASP A 3 16.62 22.97 -4.40
CA ASP A 3 16.56 21.51 -4.18
C ASP A 3 17.10 21.05 -2.81
N GLY A 4 18.00 21.81 -2.19
CA GLY A 4 18.56 21.51 -0.86
C GLY A 4 17.53 21.57 0.26
N ASN A 5 16.59 22.52 0.20
CA ASN A 5 15.56 22.67 1.23
C ASN A 5 14.48 21.58 1.13
N TYR A 6 14.19 21.09 -0.07
CA TYR A 6 13.21 20.02 -0.31
C TYR A 6 13.68 18.68 0.31
N LYS A 7 14.94 18.29 0.06
CA LYS A 7 15.52 17.07 0.66
C LYS A 7 15.58 17.11 2.19
N ILE A 8 15.90 18.27 2.77
CA ILE A 8 15.93 18.44 4.23
C ILE A 8 14.51 18.36 4.81
N TYR A 9 13.51 18.94 4.14
CA TYR A 9 12.12 18.88 4.55
C TYR A 9 11.58 17.43 4.54
N ASP A 10 11.86 16.67 3.48
CA ASP A 10 11.47 15.27 3.37
C ASP A 10 12.13 14.39 4.43
N LEU A 11 13.43 14.61 4.68
CA LEU A 11 14.16 13.88 5.71
C LEU A 11 13.60 14.15 7.12
N ASN A 12 13.30 15.42 7.42
CA ASN A 12 12.68 15.79 8.69
C ASN A 12 11.28 15.20 8.85
N ASN A 13 10.50 15.18 7.77
CA ASN A 13 9.18 14.54 7.76
C ASN A 13 9.29 13.03 8.00
N LEU A 14 10.19 12.35 7.31
CA LEU A 14 10.43 10.92 7.51
C LEU A 14 10.84 10.62 8.95
N LEU A 15 11.79 11.39 9.49
CA LEU A 15 12.28 11.20 10.86
C LEU A 15 11.19 11.44 11.91
N ARG A 16 10.33 12.46 11.71
CA ARG A 16 9.17 12.71 12.56
C ARG A 16 8.16 11.57 12.48
N THR A 17 7.86 11.07 11.28
CA THR A 17 6.95 9.93 11.07
C THR A 17 7.46 8.67 11.77
N ILE A 18 8.75 8.34 11.63
CA ILE A 18 9.37 7.17 12.30
C ILE A 18 9.26 7.29 13.82
N LYS A 19 9.53 8.48 14.39
CA LYS A 19 9.36 8.74 15.83
C LYS A 19 7.91 8.58 16.30
N SER A 20 6.93 8.94 15.46
CA SER A 20 5.51 8.73 15.77
C SER A 20 5.15 7.24 15.73
N ILE A 21 5.64 6.51 14.71
CA ILE A 21 5.42 5.06 14.60
C ILE A 21 6.01 4.33 15.81
N SER A 22 7.23 4.68 16.25
CA SER A 22 7.87 4.02 17.39
C SER A 22 7.14 4.23 18.74
N LYS A 23 6.28 5.23 18.84
CA LYS A 23 5.47 5.53 20.04
C LYS A 23 4.04 4.98 19.94
N ALA A 24 3.64 4.49 18.77
CA ALA A 24 2.30 3.98 18.55
C ALA A 24 2.08 2.69 19.35
N LYS A 25 0.91 2.57 19.98
CA LYS A 25 0.59 1.44 20.88
C LYS A 25 -0.04 0.25 20.17
N ASN A 26 -0.53 0.43 18.96
CA ASN A 26 -1.22 -0.60 18.20
C ASN A 26 -1.08 -0.36 16.68
N PHE A 27 -1.38 -1.40 15.91
CA PHE A 27 -1.25 -1.38 14.46
C PHE A 27 -2.15 -0.33 13.79
N LYS A 28 -3.36 -0.10 14.32
CA LYS A 28 -4.28 0.92 13.79
C LYS A 28 -3.61 2.30 13.81
N SER A 29 -3.03 2.70 14.94
CA SER A 29 -2.28 3.95 15.06
C SER A 29 -1.08 4.01 14.09
N ILE A 30 -0.36 2.89 13.92
CA ILE A 30 0.76 2.81 12.95
C ILE A 30 0.26 3.04 11.52
N SER A 31 -0.82 2.36 11.10
CA SER A 31 -1.35 2.50 9.75
C SER A 31 -1.85 3.91 9.46
N GLU A 32 -2.48 4.58 10.43
CA GLU A 32 -2.89 5.98 10.28
C GLU A 32 -1.70 6.92 10.08
N ILE A 33 -0.61 6.71 10.82
CA ILE A 33 0.62 7.50 10.67
C ILE A 33 1.22 7.27 9.27
N ILE A 34 1.22 6.03 8.78
CA ILE A 34 1.72 5.70 7.43
C ILE A 34 0.87 6.39 6.36
N PHE A 35 -0.46 6.30 6.43
CA PHE A 35 -1.32 6.93 5.43
C PHE A 35 -1.19 8.46 5.42
N ASN A 36 -1.14 9.09 6.61
CA ASN A 36 -0.93 10.54 6.71
C ASN A 36 0.43 10.97 6.11
N PHE A 37 1.47 10.14 6.28
CA PHE A 37 2.76 10.40 5.66
C PHE A 37 2.67 10.31 4.13
N ILE A 38 2.03 9.27 3.58
CA ILE A 38 1.88 9.10 2.12
C ILE A 38 1.08 10.27 1.53
N GLU A 39 0.00 10.71 2.19
CA GLU A 39 -0.81 11.87 1.75
C GLU A 39 -0.04 13.19 1.75
N SER A 40 0.98 13.32 2.61
CA SER A 40 1.86 14.49 2.60
C SER A 40 2.78 14.53 1.38
N LEU A 41 2.99 13.39 0.71
CA LEU A 41 3.88 13.26 -0.44
C LEU A 41 3.12 13.24 -1.78
N ILE A 42 2.03 12.48 -1.84
CA ILE A 42 1.27 12.26 -3.08
C ILE A 42 -0.23 12.25 -2.79
N LYS A 43 -1.01 12.69 -3.78
CA LYS A 43 -2.46 12.50 -3.78
C LYS A 43 -2.78 11.11 -4.31
N TYR A 44 -3.70 10.40 -3.65
CA TYR A 44 -4.18 9.10 -4.06
C TYR A 44 -5.66 8.95 -3.66
N ASP A 45 -6.41 8.14 -4.41
CA ASP A 45 -7.81 7.85 -4.09
C ASP A 45 -7.94 6.72 -3.06
N MET A 46 -7.04 5.73 -3.14
CA MET A 46 -7.06 4.54 -2.28
C MET A 46 -5.66 4.04 -1.94
N ALA A 47 -5.48 3.60 -0.69
CA ALA A 47 -4.27 2.93 -0.22
C ALA A 47 -4.63 1.75 0.68
N VAL A 48 -3.89 0.64 0.57
CA VAL A 48 -4.15 -0.59 1.33
C VAL A 48 -2.84 -1.15 1.86
N ILE A 49 -2.83 -1.53 3.14
CA ILE A 49 -1.73 -2.24 3.78
C ILE A 49 -2.12 -3.69 3.93
N TYR A 50 -1.24 -4.58 3.48
CA TYR A 50 -1.40 -6.02 3.58
C TYR A 50 -0.41 -6.60 4.59
N ASN A 51 -0.86 -7.53 5.41
CA ASN A 51 0.01 -8.42 6.16
C ASN A 51 0.27 -9.69 5.35
N ILE A 52 1.50 -10.20 5.42
CA ILE A 52 1.94 -11.34 4.63
C ILE A 52 2.06 -12.56 5.54
N ASP A 53 1.30 -13.62 5.24
CA ASP A 53 1.53 -14.95 5.80
C ASP A 53 2.51 -15.71 4.92
N TRP A 54 3.78 -15.74 5.34
CA TRP A 54 4.85 -16.42 4.61
C TRP A 54 4.70 -17.94 4.56
N LYS A 55 4.04 -18.56 5.55
CA LYS A 55 3.86 -20.01 5.62
C LYS A 55 2.78 -20.45 4.65
N ARG A 56 1.67 -19.73 4.61
CA ARG A 56 0.55 -20.01 3.71
C ARG A 56 0.71 -19.39 2.32
N LYS A 57 1.65 -18.44 2.17
CA LYS A 57 1.86 -17.61 0.97
C LYS A 57 0.59 -16.85 0.59
N GLU A 58 -0.02 -16.22 1.59
CA GLU A 58 -1.29 -15.51 1.50
C GLU A 58 -1.16 -14.08 2.03
N LEU A 59 -1.99 -13.16 1.55
CA LEU A 59 -2.04 -11.77 1.98
C LEU A 59 -3.38 -11.43 2.61
N GLU A 60 -3.33 -10.80 3.78
CA GLU A 60 -4.51 -10.29 4.49
C GLU A 60 -4.52 -8.76 4.47
N VAL A 61 -5.65 -8.15 4.11
CA VAL A 61 -5.84 -6.71 4.27
C VAL A 61 -5.88 -6.36 5.76
N VAL A 62 -4.98 -5.51 6.24
CA VAL A 62 -4.94 -5.13 7.66
C VAL A 62 -5.31 -3.68 7.92
N SER A 63 -5.20 -2.82 6.91
CA SER A 63 -5.69 -1.44 6.96
C SER A 63 -5.92 -0.91 5.55
N CYS A 64 -6.85 0.02 5.37
CA CYS A 64 -7.06 0.71 4.11
C CYS A 64 -7.59 2.13 4.33
N ARG A 65 -7.35 2.99 3.34
CA ARG A 65 -7.95 4.31 3.21
C ARG A 65 -8.53 4.47 1.82
N GLY A 66 -9.65 5.20 1.70
CA GLY A 66 -10.40 5.34 0.44
C GLY A 66 -11.31 4.15 0.10
N SER A 67 -11.47 3.19 1.02
CA SER A 67 -12.39 2.05 0.86
C SER A 67 -12.83 1.50 2.22
N ASP A 68 -13.79 0.57 2.18
CA ASP A 68 -14.32 -0.15 3.35
C ASP A 68 -13.51 -1.44 3.57
N ILE A 69 -12.87 -1.54 4.74
CA ILE A 69 -11.98 -2.65 5.08
C ILE A 69 -12.72 -4.00 5.12
N ASP A 70 -13.96 -4.04 5.58
CA ASP A 70 -14.74 -5.28 5.68
C ASP A 70 -15.21 -5.74 4.29
N LYS A 71 -15.47 -4.81 3.38
CA LYS A 71 -15.72 -5.15 1.96
C LYS A 71 -14.46 -5.71 1.31
N LEU A 72 -13.29 -5.14 1.59
CA LEU A 72 -12.03 -5.65 1.04
C LEU A 72 -11.69 -7.03 1.60
N LYS A 73 -11.73 -7.23 2.92
CA LYS A 73 -11.46 -8.53 3.56
C LYS A 73 -12.36 -9.64 3.02
N ARG A 74 -13.65 -9.38 2.79
CA ARG A 74 -14.58 -10.39 2.26
C ARG A 74 -14.36 -10.73 0.79
N ARG A 75 -13.84 -9.80 0.00
CA ARG A 75 -13.67 -9.97 -1.46
C ARG A 75 -12.28 -10.48 -1.84
N VAL A 76 -11.31 -10.38 -0.94
CA VAL A 76 -9.89 -10.39 -1.31
C VAL A 76 -9.11 -11.36 -0.43
N HIS A 77 -8.98 -12.60 -0.90
CA HIS A 77 -7.94 -13.52 -0.46
C HIS A 77 -6.92 -13.64 -1.59
N ILE A 78 -5.75 -13.03 -1.42
CA ILE A 78 -4.72 -12.97 -2.49
C ILE A 78 -3.59 -13.92 -2.12
N ARG A 79 -3.23 -14.79 -3.06
CA ARG A 79 -2.01 -15.62 -2.96
C ARG A 79 -0.82 -14.94 -3.61
N PHE A 80 0.37 -15.39 -3.26
CA PHE A 80 1.58 -14.97 -3.94
C PHE A 80 1.46 -15.27 -5.45
N GLY A 81 1.93 -14.33 -6.27
CA GLY A 81 1.80 -14.37 -7.72
C GLY A 81 0.44 -13.94 -8.28
N GLU A 82 -0.61 -13.81 -7.47
CA GLU A 82 -1.94 -13.42 -7.96
C GLU A 82 -2.10 -11.91 -8.10
N GLY A 83 -2.38 -11.45 -9.33
CA GLY A 83 -2.59 -10.04 -9.64
C GLY A 83 -1.39 -9.16 -9.24
N ALA A 84 -1.62 -7.84 -9.16
CA ALA A 84 -0.54 -6.89 -8.87
C ALA A 84 0.08 -7.06 -7.49
N VAL A 85 -0.76 -7.12 -6.44
CA VAL A 85 -0.27 -7.21 -5.05
C VAL A 85 0.40 -8.56 -4.78
N GLY A 86 -0.17 -9.67 -5.27
CA GLY A 86 0.43 -10.99 -5.11
C GLY A 86 1.74 -11.13 -5.87
N TRP A 87 1.86 -10.52 -7.06
CA TRP A 87 3.12 -10.48 -7.80
C TRP A 87 4.22 -9.74 -7.03
N VAL A 88 3.91 -8.57 -6.43
CA VAL A 88 4.87 -7.81 -5.62
C VAL A 88 5.33 -8.63 -4.40
N ALA A 89 4.41 -9.34 -3.75
CA ALA A 89 4.73 -10.22 -2.63
C ALA A 89 5.68 -11.36 -3.02
N GLU A 90 5.50 -11.94 -4.21
CA GLU A 90 6.35 -13.01 -4.71
C GLU A 90 7.73 -12.49 -5.16
N LYS A 91 7.77 -11.43 -5.95
CA LYS A 91 9.01 -10.94 -6.58
C LYS A 91 9.84 -10.04 -5.67
N LYS A 92 9.25 -9.48 -4.61
CA LYS A 92 9.87 -8.51 -3.70
C LYS A 92 10.45 -7.29 -4.45
N LYS A 93 9.74 -6.85 -5.49
CA LYS A 93 10.11 -5.72 -6.34
C LYS A 93 8.95 -4.74 -6.43
N VAL A 94 9.26 -3.45 -6.47
CA VAL A 94 8.27 -2.39 -6.71
C VAL A 94 7.66 -2.57 -8.09
N LEU A 95 6.36 -2.34 -8.19
CA LEU A 95 5.58 -2.39 -9.41
C LEU A 95 4.84 -1.07 -9.58
N LEU A 96 5.11 -0.38 -10.69
CA LEU A 96 4.37 0.79 -11.14
C LEU A 96 3.64 0.40 -12.42
N ILE A 97 2.33 0.67 -12.47
CA ILE A 97 1.49 0.46 -13.65
C ILE A 97 0.84 1.80 -13.96
N ASP A 98 1.22 2.42 -15.08
CA ASP A 98 0.69 3.73 -15.47
C ASP A 98 -0.76 3.63 -15.97
N ASP A 99 -1.09 2.56 -16.69
CA ASP A 99 -2.42 2.29 -17.24
C ASP A 99 -2.78 0.80 -17.06
N VAL A 100 -3.75 0.53 -16.20
CA VAL A 100 -4.18 -0.83 -15.84
C VAL A 100 -4.90 -1.55 -16.98
N PHE A 101 -5.39 -0.85 -18.00
CA PHE A 101 -6.06 -1.45 -19.16
C PHE A 101 -5.11 -1.80 -20.30
N LYS A 102 -3.89 -1.25 -20.29
CA LYS A 102 -2.87 -1.48 -21.34
C LYS A 102 -1.74 -2.39 -20.89
N THR A 103 -1.67 -2.76 -19.62
CA THR A 103 -0.58 -3.58 -19.10
C THR A 103 -0.73 -5.04 -19.55
N GLU A 104 0.27 -5.55 -20.27
CA GLU A 104 0.37 -6.97 -20.63
C GLU A 104 0.97 -7.81 -19.49
N LYS A 105 1.58 -7.17 -18.50
CA LYS A 105 2.42 -7.84 -17.49
C LYS A 105 1.62 -8.49 -16.38
N ILE A 106 0.50 -7.87 -15.98
CA ILE A 106 -0.25 -8.24 -14.78
C ILE A 106 -1.73 -7.92 -14.98
N GLN A 107 -2.60 -8.90 -14.81
CA GLN A 107 -4.04 -8.68 -14.75
C GLN A 107 -4.45 -8.08 -13.40
N VAL A 108 -5.12 -6.92 -13.44
CA VAL A 108 -5.64 -6.25 -12.24
C VAL A 108 -7.08 -6.72 -11.99
N ARG A 109 -7.30 -7.45 -10.89
CA ARG A 109 -8.57 -8.12 -10.56
C ARG A 109 -9.78 -7.19 -10.39
N GLN A 110 -9.61 -5.87 -10.19
CA GLN A 110 -10.72 -4.94 -9.93
C GLN A 110 -11.75 -4.83 -11.06
N PHE A 111 -11.50 -5.44 -12.22
CA PHE A 111 -12.42 -5.44 -13.37
C PHE A 111 -13.11 -6.78 -13.67
N LEU A 112 -12.96 -7.80 -12.81
CA LEU A 112 -13.61 -9.11 -13.01
C LEU A 112 -15.15 -9.12 -12.91
N ASN A 113 -15.78 -7.97 -12.59
CA ASN A 113 -17.24 -7.84 -12.53
C ASN A 113 -17.85 -7.09 -13.73
N TYR A 114 -17.08 -6.85 -14.81
CA TYR A 114 -17.55 -6.14 -16.01
C TYR A 114 -17.36 -6.93 -17.32
N ILE A 115 -17.09 -8.25 -17.25
CA ILE A 115 -17.07 -9.16 -18.40
C ILE A 115 -18.01 -10.33 -18.11
#